data_AF-A0A1N7IWB1-F1
#
_entry.id   AF-A0A1N7IWB1-F1
#
_cell.length_a   1.000
_cell.length_b   1.000
_cell.length_c   1.000
_cell.angle_alpha   90.00
_cell.angle_beta   90.00
_cell.angle_gamma   90.00
#
_symmetry.space_group_name_H-M   'P 1'
#
loop_
_entity.id
_entity.type
_entity.pdbx_description
1 polymer ?
#
loop_
_entity_poly.entity_id
_entity_poly.type
_entity_poly.pdbx_seq_one_letter_code
_entity_poly.pdbx_strand_id
1 'polypeptide(L)'
;MKKTLSIIALSIIGFGLVSCKKENKEGQGTETATADSTAIQQTAPTDSAAAPAVANAAVAPVSNQPLTSVALSENNFDFGKIKKGDKVQHIYEITNTGKNPLVISEVKPGCGCTAPDFTKEPILPGKKGNITLHFDSSSFDGNVQKYADVFANVDKAPIKLTFTANIQP
;
A
#
# COMPACT_ATOMS: atom_id res chain seq x y z
N MET A 1 19.66 -25.93 39.88
CA MET A 1 20.74 -26.91 39.56
C MET A 1 20.19 -27.74 38.41
N LYS A 2 20.70 -27.74 37.18
CA LYS A 2 22.07 -27.97 36.70
C LYS A 2 22.23 -27.24 35.36
N LYS A 3 23.40 -26.64 35.17
CA LYS A 3 23.88 -25.91 34.00
C LYS A 3 24.49 -26.87 32.98
N THR A 4 24.44 -26.51 31.69
CA THR A 4 25.46 -26.74 30.61
C THR A 4 24.89 -26.04 29.36
N LEU A 5 25.30 -24.89 28.83
CA LEU A 5 26.61 -24.26 28.57
C LEU A 5 27.51 -25.05 27.61
N SER A 6 28.00 -24.31 26.59
CA SER A 6 29.10 -24.59 25.62
C SER A 6 28.68 -25.25 24.28
N ILE A 7 29.17 -24.89 23.07
CA ILE A 7 30.32 -24.12 22.53
C ILE A 7 30.04 -23.89 21.01
N ILE A 8 30.04 -22.66 20.48
CA ILE A 8 31.08 -22.01 19.61
C ILE A 8 31.67 -22.86 18.47
N ALA A 9 31.41 -22.46 17.22
CA ALA A 9 32.32 -22.54 16.05
C ALA A 9 31.82 -21.54 14.99
N LEU A 10 32.48 -20.40 14.78
CA LEU A 10 33.65 -20.12 13.93
C LEU A 10 33.32 -19.88 12.44
N SER A 11 33.73 -18.68 12.00
CA SER A 11 34.24 -18.36 10.65
C SER A 11 33.24 -18.11 9.53
N ILE A 12 32.99 -16.82 9.23
CA ILE A 12 33.04 -16.36 7.83
C ILE A 12 33.66 -14.95 7.78
N ILE A 13 34.92 -14.89 7.36
CA ILE A 13 35.61 -13.70 6.87
C ILE A 13 35.36 -13.67 5.36
N GLY A 14 35.00 -12.51 4.79
CA GLY A 14 34.94 -12.36 3.33
C GLY A 14 34.34 -11.05 2.85
N PHE A 15 35.17 -10.01 2.79
CA PHE A 15 34.94 -8.74 2.12
C PHE A 15 34.57 -8.92 0.64
N GLY A 16 33.64 -8.10 0.15
CA GLY A 16 33.36 -7.94 -1.28
C GLY A 16 32.57 -6.67 -1.56
N LEU A 17 33.25 -5.53 -1.61
CA LEU A 17 32.70 -4.28 -2.14
C LEU A 17 32.92 -4.27 -3.66
N VAL A 18 31.84 -4.36 -4.43
CA VAL A 18 31.84 -4.01 -5.86
C VAL A 18 31.03 -2.74 -6.02
N SER A 19 31.74 -1.68 -6.41
CA SER A 19 31.23 -0.38 -6.80
C SER A 19 31.65 -0.14 -8.25
N CYS A 20 30.67 0.00 -9.14
CA CYS A 20 30.72 0.58 -10.48
C CYS A 20 29.26 0.61 -10.98
N LYS A 21 28.75 1.54 -11.79
CA LYS A 21 29.05 2.93 -12.11
C LYS A 21 27.83 3.36 -12.92
N LYS A 22 27.13 4.38 -12.41
CA LYS A 22 26.32 5.39 -13.10
C LYS A 22 26.52 5.42 -14.63
N GLU A 23 25.45 5.35 -15.41
CA GLU A 23 24.99 6.44 -16.29
C GLU A 23 23.67 6.09 -17.01
N ASN A 24 22.65 6.89 -16.73
CA ASN A 24 21.61 7.24 -17.68
C ASN A 24 22.23 8.16 -18.74
N LYS A 25 21.89 7.97 -20.02
CA LYS A 25 21.80 9.10 -20.95
C LYS A 25 20.80 8.82 -22.06
N GLU A 26 19.95 9.83 -22.21
CA GLU A 26 18.93 10.07 -23.22
C GLU A 26 19.49 10.13 -24.66
N GLY A 27 18.55 10.13 -25.61
CA GLY A 27 18.70 10.67 -26.96
C GLY A 27 17.82 9.92 -27.95
N GLN A 28 16.56 10.30 -28.15
CA GLN A 28 16.06 11.32 -29.11
C GLN A 28 16.42 11.08 -30.58
N GLY A 29 15.39 11.24 -31.43
CA GLY A 29 15.40 11.19 -32.88
C GLY A 29 13.98 10.84 -33.35
N THR A 30 13.01 11.76 -33.29
CA THR A 30 12.73 12.87 -34.23
C THR A 30 12.19 12.38 -35.56
N GLU A 31 10.93 12.74 -35.87
CA GLU A 31 10.42 13.27 -37.15
C GLU A 31 8.92 13.57 -36.91
N THR A 32 8.51 14.83 -36.73
CA THR A 32 8.28 15.91 -37.71
C THR A 32 7.11 15.62 -38.67
N ALA A 33 6.09 16.49 -38.61
CA ALA A 33 5.24 17.02 -39.71
C ALA A 33 3.81 17.32 -39.17
N THR A 34 3.41 18.56 -38.84
CA THR A 34 2.98 19.73 -39.65
C THR A 34 1.45 19.89 -39.75
N ALA A 35 1.04 21.17 -39.85
CA ALA A 35 -0.27 21.77 -40.18
C ALA A 35 -1.24 21.95 -38.99
N ASP A 36 -1.46 23.14 -38.43
CA ASP A 36 -2.01 24.41 -39.00
C ASP A 36 -3.49 24.33 -39.38
N SER A 37 -4.34 25.02 -38.59
CA SER A 37 -5.51 25.82 -39.03
C SER A 37 -6.34 26.33 -37.82
N THR A 38 -6.09 27.58 -37.46
CA THR A 38 -7.03 28.71 -37.34
C THR A 38 -8.52 28.48 -37.00
N ALA A 39 -8.88 28.94 -35.79
CA ALA A 39 -10.03 29.77 -35.36
C ALA A 39 -11.49 29.45 -35.74
N ILE A 40 -12.35 29.34 -34.72
CA ILE A 40 -13.50 30.27 -34.52
C ILE A 40 -13.99 30.34 -33.06
N GLN A 41 -14.33 31.57 -32.66
CA GLN A 41 -14.97 32.01 -31.42
C GLN A 41 -16.42 31.50 -31.30
N GLN A 42 -16.97 31.40 -30.08
CA GLN A 42 -18.08 32.26 -29.65
C GLN A 42 -18.33 32.22 -28.13
N THR A 43 -18.76 33.37 -27.64
CA THR A 43 -18.96 33.89 -26.27
C THR A 43 -20.30 33.50 -25.60
N ALA A 44 -20.30 33.66 -24.26
CA ALA A 44 -21.31 33.46 -23.18
C ALA A 44 -22.62 34.33 -23.27
N PRO A 45 -23.50 34.50 -22.24
CA PRO A 45 -23.71 33.89 -20.90
C PRO A 45 -25.20 33.44 -20.65
N THR A 46 -25.68 32.98 -19.46
CA THR A 46 -26.33 33.80 -18.40
C THR A 46 -26.85 32.89 -17.23
N ASP A 47 -26.43 33.21 -15.99
CA ASP A 47 -27.11 33.25 -14.64
C ASP A 47 -28.27 32.26 -14.29
N SER A 48 -28.51 31.74 -13.08
CA SER A 48 -28.00 31.91 -11.70
C SER A 48 -28.60 30.82 -10.78
N ALA A 49 -28.04 30.71 -9.56
CA ALA A 49 -28.63 30.24 -8.29
C ALA A 49 -28.20 28.87 -7.68
N ALA A 50 -27.27 28.98 -6.72
CA ALA A 50 -27.30 28.43 -5.33
C ALA A 50 -26.71 27.03 -4.99
N ALA A 51 -25.40 27.06 -4.60
CA ALA A 51 -24.70 26.41 -3.45
C ALA A 51 -24.55 24.86 -3.30
N PRO A 52 -23.51 24.35 -2.58
CA PRO A 52 -22.19 24.90 -2.24
C PRO A 52 -21.03 24.11 -2.89
N ALA A 53 -19.85 24.75 -2.93
CA ALA A 53 -18.62 24.16 -3.45
C ALA A 53 -18.14 22.99 -2.58
N VAL A 54 -18.16 21.77 -3.14
CA VAL A 54 -17.25 20.71 -2.69
C VAL A 54 -15.88 21.00 -3.29
N ALA A 55 -14.97 21.46 -2.43
CA ALA A 55 -13.58 21.65 -2.79
C ALA A 55 -13.02 20.31 -3.28
N ASN A 56 -12.71 20.27 -4.57
CA ASN A 56 -11.95 19.20 -5.19
C ASN A 56 -10.54 19.24 -4.59
N ALA A 57 -10.33 18.50 -3.50
CA ALA A 57 -9.04 18.40 -2.84
C ALA A 57 -8.10 17.62 -3.76
N ALA A 58 -7.21 18.35 -4.42
CA ALA A 58 -6.11 17.79 -5.17
C ALA A 58 -5.29 16.86 -4.28
N VAL A 59 -5.06 15.64 -4.77
CA VAL A 59 -4.23 14.62 -4.14
C VAL A 59 -2.78 15.10 -4.15
N ALA A 60 -2.30 15.58 -3.00
CA ALA A 60 -0.90 15.97 -2.83
C ALA A 60 0.01 14.73 -2.72
N PRO A 61 1.24 14.76 -3.27
CA PRO A 61 2.19 13.65 -3.15
C PRO A 61 2.59 13.39 -1.69
N VAL A 62 2.73 12.11 -1.37
CA VAL A 62 2.55 11.53 -0.02
C VAL A 62 3.73 11.76 0.95
N SER A 63 4.86 12.33 0.51
CA SER A 63 6.08 12.38 1.33
C SER A 63 6.15 13.51 2.38
N ASN A 64 5.20 14.46 2.37
CA ASN A 64 5.22 15.64 3.27
C ASN A 64 3.97 15.79 4.13
N GLN A 65 3.20 14.71 4.33
CA GLN A 65 1.99 14.77 5.16
C GLN A 65 2.36 14.82 6.66
N PRO A 66 1.71 15.69 7.47
CA PRO A 66 1.95 15.71 8.91
C PRO A 66 1.55 14.37 9.53
N LEU A 67 2.35 13.90 10.49
CA LEU A 67 2.11 12.60 11.12
C LEU A 67 0.78 12.57 11.88
N THR A 68 0.13 11.41 11.90
CA THR A 68 -1.05 11.14 12.72
C THR A 68 -0.93 9.81 13.47
N SER A 69 -1.92 9.49 14.29
CA SER A 69 -2.03 8.22 15.00
C SER A 69 -3.21 7.41 14.50
N VAL A 70 -3.14 6.10 14.70
CA VAL A 70 -4.10 5.16 14.15
C VAL A 70 -4.42 4.04 15.13
N ALA A 71 -5.61 3.47 15.03
CA ALA A 71 -5.99 2.22 15.66
C ALA A 71 -6.50 1.25 14.61
N LEU A 72 -6.15 -0.02 14.76
CA LEU A 72 -6.70 -1.12 13.98
C LEU A 72 -7.66 -1.92 14.85
N SER A 73 -8.79 -2.34 14.28
CA SER A 73 -9.72 -3.25 14.96
C SER A 73 -9.07 -4.62 15.19
N GLU A 74 -8.22 -5.04 14.26
CA GLU A 74 -7.36 -6.22 14.36
C GLU A 74 -6.18 -6.08 13.40
N ASN A 75 -5.09 -6.81 13.65
CA ASN A 75 -3.94 -6.88 12.76
C ASN A 75 -3.65 -8.29 12.25
N ASN A 76 -4.41 -9.30 12.71
CA ASN A 76 -4.31 -10.68 12.28
C ASN A 76 -5.69 -11.29 12.08
N PHE A 77 -5.88 -12.03 10.99
CA PHE A 77 -7.10 -12.79 10.73
C PHE A 77 -6.81 -14.26 10.41
N ASP A 78 -7.70 -15.19 10.76
CA ASP A 78 -7.60 -16.59 10.36
C ASP A 78 -8.79 -16.98 9.48
N PHE A 79 -8.53 -17.31 8.22
CA PHE A 79 -9.54 -17.86 7.31
C PHE A 79 -9.98 -19.27 7.71
N GLY A 80 -9.25 -19.94 8.60
CA GLY A 80 -9.51 -21.31 8.98
C GLY A 80 -9.27 -22.25 7.80
N LYS A 81 -10.20 -23.19 7.56
CA LYS A 81 -10.09 -24.14 6.45
C LYS A 81 -10.70 -23.56 5.19
N ILE A 82 -9.91 -23.49 4.12
CA ILE A 82 -10.35 -23.08 2.78
C ILE A 82 -9.97 -24.16 1.77
N LYS A 83 -10.62 -24.20 0.60
CA LYS A 83 -10.25 -25.14 -0.46
C LYS A 83 -9.17 -24.55 -1.35
N LYS A 84 -8.38 -25.43 -1.96
CA LYS A 84 -7.43 -25.05 -2.99
C LYS A 84 -8.16 -24.41 -4.17
N GLY A 85 -7.66 -23.25 -4.61
CA GLY A 85 -8.28 -22.46 -5.67
C GLY A 85 -9.34 -21.45 -5.19
N ASP A 86 -9.68 -21.45 -3.89
CA ASP A 86 -10.52 -20.40 -3.32
C ASP A 86 -9.85 -19.03 -3.40
N LYS A 87 -10.67 -18.03 -3.71
CA LYS A 87 -10.31 -16.61 -3.63
C LYS A 87 -11.07 -16.01 -2.45
N VAL A 88 -10.36 -15.79 -1.35
CA VAL A 88 -10.92 -15.25 -0.11
C VAL A 88 -10.44 -13.83 0.13
N GLN A 89 -11.16 -13.06 0.93
CA GLN A 89 -10.75 -11.71 1.29
C GLN A 89 -11.08 -11.40 2.75
N HIS A 90 -10.28 -10.55 3.36
CA HIS A 90 -10.57 -9.99 4.69
C HIS A 90 -10.38 -8.47 4.68
N ILE A 91 -11.24 -7.77 5.43
CA ILE A 91 -11.22 -6.32 5.55
C ILE A 91 -10.70 -5.95 6.94
N TYR A 92 -9.56 -5.26 6.97
CA TYR A 92 -9.02 -4.65 8.18
C TYR A 92 -9.53 -3.21 8.27
N GLU A 93 -10.28 -2.92 9.32
CA GLU A 93 -10.74 -1.56 9.61
C GLU A 93 -9.63 -0.76 10.29
N ILE A 94 -9.36 0.42 9.75
CA ILE A 94 -8.34 1.35 10.24
C ILE A 94 -8.97 2.68 10.63
N THR A 95 -8.77 3.12 11.86
CA THR A 95 -9.36 4.35 12.41
C THR A 95 -8.29 5.39 12.65
N ASN A 96 -8.46 6.60 12.09
CA ASN A 96 -7.59 7.72 12.40
C ASN A 96 -7.92 8.26 13.80
N THR A 97 -7.02 8.06 14.76
CA THR A 97 -7.18 8.51 16.15
C THR A 97 -6.45 9.81 16.44
N GLY A 98 -5.71 10.34 15.47
CA GLY A 98 -4.94 11.58 15.62
C GLY A 98 -5.70 12.82 15.16
N LYS A 99 -4.96 13.91 14.97
CA LYS A 99 -5.49 15.24 14.64
C LYS A 99 -5.31 15.62 13.17
N ASN A 100 -4.41 14.95 12.46
CA ASN A 100 -4.16 15.17 11.04
C ASN A 100 -4.86 14.09 10.21
N PRO A 101 -5.23 14.35 8.95
CA PRO A 101 -5.72 13.31 8.05
C PRO A 101 -4.72 12.14 7.93
N LEU A 102 -5.22 10.92 8.02
CA LEU A 102 -4.45 9.70 7.79
C LEU A 102 -4.47 9.41 6.28
N VAL A 103 -3.29 9.27 5.70
CA VAL A 103 -3.11 8.96 4.28
C VAL A 103 -2.35 7.65 4.18
N ILE A 104 -2.97 6.65 3.55
CA ILE A 104 -2.33 5.37 3.24
C ILE A 104 -1.66 5.54 1.88
N SER A 105 -0.33 5.51 1.86
CA SER A 105 0.45 5.70 0.63
C SER A 105 0.53 4.42 -0.20
N GLU A 106 0.67 3.28 0.47
CA GLU A 106 0.88 1.99 -0.17
C GLU A 106 0.47 0.85 0.78
N VAL A 107 -0.06 -0.23 0.21
CA VAL A 107 -0.20 -1.51 0.90
C VAL A 107 0.56 -2.54 0.07
N LYS A 108 1.59 -3.14 0.65
CA LYS A 108 2.52 -4.02 -0.03
C LYS A 108 2.46 -5.45 0.54
N PRO A 109 1.78 -6.38 -0.14
CA PRO A 109 1.79 -7.78 0.24
C PRO A 109 3.17 -8.43 0.06
N GLY A 110 3.46 -9.45 0.87
CA GLY A 110 4.72 -10.20 0.78
C GLY A 110 4.83 -11.15 -0.41
N CYS A 111 3.73 -11.43 -1.13
CA CYS A 111 3.67 -12.28 -2.33
C CYS A 111 2.72 -11.67 -3.37
N GLY A 112 2.88 -12.04 -4.65
CA GLY A 112 1.90 -11.74 -5.70
C GLY A 112 0.59 -12.54 -5.59
N CYS A 113 0.49 -13.45 -4.63
CA CYS A 113 -0.71 -14.24 -4.33
C CYS A 113 -1.77 -13.46 -3.53
N THR A 114 -1.43 -12.24 -3.12
CA THR A 114 -2.32 -11.37 -2.38
C THR A 114 -2.43 -10.03 -3.09
N ALA A 115 -3.65 -9.60 -3.39
CA ALA A 115 -3.93 -8.30 -3.98
C ALA A 115 -4.54 -7.37 -2.91
N PRO A 116 -4.00 -6.15 -2.71
CA PRO A 116 -4.53 -5.20 -1.75
C PRO A 116 -5.53 -4.24 -2.41
N ASP A 117 -6.60 -3.92 -1.69
CA ASP A 117 -7.45 -2.75 -1.94
C ASP A 117 -7.52 -1.92 -0.65
N PHE A 118 -7.59 -0.60 -0.75
CA PHE A 118 -7.59 0.27 0.43
C PHE A 118 -8.15 1.65 0.13
N THR A 119 -8.67 2.31 1.17
CA THR A 119 -9.14 3.70 1.10
C THR A 119 -8.04 4.63 0.58
N LYS A 120 -8.29 5.27 -0.58
CA LYS A 120 -7.31 6.15 -1.25
C LYS A 120 -7.43 7.60 -0.79
N GLU A 121 -8.63 7.99 -0.36
CA GLU A 121 -8.90 9.31 0.17
C GLU A 121 -8.30 9.46 1.57
N PRO A 122 -7.87 10.68 1.95
CA PRO A 122 -7.45 10.95 3.32
C PRO A 122 -8.56 10.63 4.33
N ILE A 123 -8.25 9.78 5.32
CA ILE A 123 -9.17 9.43 6.41
C ILE A 123 -9.09 10.52 7.47
N LEU A 124 -10.14 11.32 7.59
CA LEU A 124 -10.19 12.44 8.54
C LEU A 124 -10.13 11.98 10.01
N PRO A 125 -9.76 12.86 10.96
CA PRO A 125 -9.77 12.56 12.40
C PRO A 125 -11.09 11.93 12.87
N GLY A 126 -10.99 10.82 13.61
CA GLY A 126 -12.12 10.06 14.13
C GLY A 126 -12.91 9.26 13.08
N LYS A 127 -12.49 9.29 11.80
CA LYS A 127 -13.09 8.50 10.73
C LYS A 127 -12.33 7.19 10.51
N LYS A 128 -13.02 6.29 9.82
CA LYS A 128 -12.56 4.94 9.51
C LYS A 128 -12.31 4.82 8.01
N GLY A 129 -11.30 4.04 7.67
CA GLY A 129 -11.06 3.51 6.33
C GLY A 129 -10.91 1.99 6.40
N ASN A 130 -10.71 1.40 5.23
CA ASN A 130 -10.61 -0.04 5.08
C ASN A 130 -9.35 -0.43 4.30
N ILE A 131 -8.78 -1.57 4.65
CA ILE A 131 -7.73 -2.25 3.90
C ILE A 131 -8.20 -3.68 3.67
N THR A 132 -8.47 -4.04 2.42
CA THR A 132 -8.90 -5.38 2.02
C THR A 132 -7.72 -6.14 1.44
N LEU A 133 -7.46 -7.35 1.95
CA LEU A 133 -6.49 -8.27 1.36
C LEU A 133 -7.23 -9.42 0.69
N HIS A 134 -7.11 -9.54 -0.64
CA HIS A 134 -7.63 -10.64 -1.42
C HIS A 134 -6.54 -11.69 -1.61
N PHE A 135 -6.78 -12.94 -1.20
CA PHE A 135 -5.84 -14.05 -1.29
C PHE A 135 -6.32 -15.10 -2.29
N ASP A 136 -5.44 -15.47 -3.22
CA ASP A 136 -5.63 -16.58 -4.14
C ASP A 136 -4.87 -17.82 -3.61
N SER A 137 -5.62 -18.85 -3.24
CA SER A 137 -5.06 -20.07 -2.64
C SER A 137 -4.56 -21.11 -3.66
N SER A 138 -4.70 -20.86 -4.97
CA SER A 138 -4.47 -21.86 -6.04
C SER A 138 -3.10 -22.54 -5.98
N SER A 139 -2.07 -21.83 -5.53
CA SER A 139 -0.68 -22.31 -5.51
C SER A 139 -0.21 -22.78 -4.12
N PHE A 140 -1.13 -23.03 -3.19
CA PHE A 140 -0.82 -23.39 -1.81
C PHE A 140 -1.55 -24.66 -1.38
N ASP A 141 -0.98 -25.32 -0.37
CA ASP A 141 -1.52 -26.51 0.30
C ASP A 141 -1.17 -26.42 1.79
N GLY A 142 -2.04 -26.92 2.68
CA GLY A 142 -1.82 -26.93 4.12
C GLY A 142 -1.82 -25.54 4.76
N ASN A 143 -1.16 -25.42 5.92
CA ASN A 143 -1.13 -24.16 6.67
C ASN A 143 -0.23 -23.11 6.02
N VAL A 144 -0.77 -21.90 5.84
CA VAL A 144 -0.02 -20.73 5.39
C VAL A 144 -0.19 -19.57 6.37
N GLN A 145 0.85 -18.73 6.42
CA GLN A 145 0.79 -17.40 7.02
C GLN A 145 1.28 -16.39 5.99
N LYS A 146 0.53 -15.30 5.81
CA LYS A 146 0.82 -14.22 4.87
C LYS A 146 0.79 -12.89 5.60
N TYR A 147 1.38 -11.87 4.97
CA TYR A 147 1.39 -10.53 5.51
C TYR A 147 1.31 -9.48 4.40
N ALA A 148 0.89 -8.28 4.79
CA ALA A 148 1.03 -7.06 4.00
C ALA A 148 1.55 -5.92 4.89
N ASP A 149 2.47 -5.14 4.35
CA ASP A 149 3.02 -3.95 4.99
C ASP A 149 2.25 -2.71 4.50
N VAL A 150 1.68 -1.96 5.43
CA VAL A 150 0.89 -0.76 5.17
C VAL A 150 1.74 0.46 5.47
N PHE A 151 1.97 1.29 4.45
CA PHE A 151 2.69 2.55 4.57
C PHE A 151 1.69 3.70 4.67
N ALA A 152 1.86 4.52 5.69
CA ALA A 152 1.03 5.68 5.97
C ALA A 152 1.84 6.76 6.70
N ASN A 153 1.30 7.98 6.79
CA ASN A 153 1.89 9.10 7.56
C ASN A 153 1.74 8.92 9.08
N VAL A 154 2.31 7.84 9.62
CA VAL A 154 2.32 7.52 11.06
C VAL A 154 3.75 7.35 11.55
N ASP A 155 3.97 7.55 12.85
CA ASP A 155 5.31 7.46 13.48
C ASP A 155 5.95 6.07 13.30
N LYS A 156 5.13 5.01 13.35
CA LYS A 156 5.56 3.62 13.22
C LYS A 156 5.03 2.99 11.93
N ALA A 157 5.72 3.29 10.82
CA ALA A 157 5.49 2.65 9.54
C ALA A 157 6.65 1.68 9.18
N PRO A 158 6.36 0.56 8.49
CA PRO A 158 5.03 0.11 8.07
C PRO A 158 4.24 -0.53 9.22
N ILE A 159 2.90 -0.46 9.12
CA ILE A 159 2.00 -1.24 9.94
C ILE A 159 1.84 -2.62 9.29
N LYS A 160 2.13 -3.70 10.02
CA LYS A 160 2.03 -5.06 9.48
C LYS A 160 0.65 -5.66 9.75
N LEU A 161 -0.02 -6.11 8.68
CA LEU A 161 -1.24 -6.93 8.72
C LEU A 161 -0.87 -8.38 8.37
N THR A 162 -1.47 -9.35 9.03
CA THR A 162 -1.21 -10.77 8.80
C THR A 162 -2.49 -11.57 8.65
N PHE A 163 -2.44 -12.67 7.90
CA PHE A 163 -3.50 -13.66 7.97
C PHE A 163 -2.97 -15.08 7.87
N THR A 164 -3.75 -16.03 8.36
CA THR A 164 -3.51 -17.47 8.22
C THR A 164 -4.64 -18.16 7.48
N ALA A 165 -4.33 -19.31 6.90
CA ALA A 165 -5.32 -20.24 6.35
C ALA A 165 -4.77 -21.66 6.37
N ASN A 166 -5.65 -22.64 6.34
CA ASN A 166 -5.33 -24.05 6.12
C ASN A 166 -6.00 -24.51 4.81
N ILE A 167 -5.21 -24.64 3.75
CA ILE A 167 -5.69 -25.01 2.42
C ILE A 167 -5.86 -26.52 2.34
N GLN A 168 -7.10 -26.95 2.12
CA GLN A 168 -7.47 -28.33 1.87
C GLN A 168 -7.45 -28.63 0.36
N PRO A 169 -7.07 -29.85 -0.04
CA PRO A 169 -7.12 -30.28 -1.44
C PRO A 169 -8.53 -30.22 -2.02
#